data_AF-A0A660VBB2-F1
#
_entry.id   AF-A0A660VBB2-F1
#
_cell.length_a   1.000
_cell.length_b   1.000
_cell.length_c   1.000
_cell.angle_alpha   90.00
_cell.angle_beta   90.00
_cell.angle_gamma   90.00
#
_symmetry.space_group_name_H-M   'P 1'
#
loop_
_entity.id
_entity.type
_entity.pdbx_description
1 polymer ?
#
loop_
_entity_poly.entity_id
_entity_poly.type
_entity_poly.pdbx_seq_one_letter_code
_entity_poly.pdbx_strand_id
1 'polypeptide(L)'
;NAIRIEGDINGLPTLDEEKCTGCGRCMLECPGLAIFLVRDNGDGTGTVAVPWEMLPIPEKGDKVIATDRNGLSVCEAQVERVVRKKGRAAVYLRVKKEHIGEVRCFATTERAGTDLVKRPYKGGFADDVLICRCEDVWRSQIEELLNAGYTSFEEIKRILRCGMGPCQGKTCQRLVLGLIAAHRGCKQSEVSPQRSRSPVRPTPLSVFANYRNRAND
;
A
#
# COMPACT_ATOMS: atom_id res chain seq x y z
N ASN A 1 -26.26 -17.78 2.43
CA ASN A 1 -24.87 -17.29 2.37
C ASN A 1 -23.96 -18.43 1.98
N ALA A 2 -23.18 -18.27 0.90
CA ALA A 2 -22.26 -19.28 0.40
C ALA A 2 -20.89 -19.26 1.09
N ILE A 3 -20.57 -18.20 1.86
CA ILE A 3 -19.34 -18.10 2.64
C ILE A 3 -19.68 -18.34 4.11
N ARG A 4 -18.89 -19.18 4.78
CA ARG A 4 -18.97 -19.47 6.21
C ARG A 4 -17.64 -19.14 6.87
N ILE A 5 -17.69 -18.64 8.10
CA ILE A 5 -16.51 -18.42 8.94
C ILE A 5 -16.74 -19.28 10.18
N GLU A 6 -15.86 -20.25 10.42
CA GLU A 6 -15.97 -21.15 11.57
C GLU A 6 -15.35 -20.51 12.81
N GLY A 7 -16.01 -20.62 13.96
CA GLY A 7 -15.53 -20.04 15.22
C GLY A 7 -15.84 -18.55 15.33
N ASP A 8 -14.80 -17.73 15.52
CA ASP A 8 -14.91 -16.27 15.68
C ASP A 8 -14.59 -15.52 14.39
N ILE A 9 -14.51 -14.19 14.47
CA ILE A 9 -14.21 -13.33 13.30
C ILE A 9 -12.82 -13.59 12.67
N ASN A 10 -11.92 -14.30 13.36
CA ASN A 10 -10.59 -14.64 12.87
C ASN A 10 -10.55 -16.01 12.17
N GLY A 11 -11.67 -16.74 12.11
CA GLY A 11 -11.77 -18.01 11.41
C GLY A 11 -11.47 -17.88 9.91
N LEU A 12 -10.90 -18.94 9.32
CA LEU A 12 -10.68 -18.98 7.87
C LEU A 12 -12.04 -19.10 7.15
N PRO A 13 -12.34 -18.22 6.18
CA PRO A 13 -13.58 -18.31 5.43
C PRO A 13 -13.56 -19.52 4.49
N THR A 14 -14.62 -20.32 4.51
CA THR A 14 -14.85 -21.44 3.59
C THR A 14 -15.98 -21.13 2.61
N LEU A 15 -15.79 -21.50 1.34
CA LEU A 15 -16.77 -21.32 0.28
C LEU A 15 -17.52 -22.63 0.04
N ASP A 16 -18.84 -22.57 0.11
CA ASP A 16 -19.76 -23.62 -0.32
C ASP A 16 -20.09 -23.38 -1.80
N GLU A 17 -19.46 -24.16 -2.69
CA GLU A 17 -19.56 -23.99 -4.14
C GLU A 17 -20.98 -24.23 -4.67
N GLU A 18 -21.72 -25.18 -4.09
CA GLU A 18 -23.09 -25.51 -4.51
C GLU A 18 -24.06 -24.35 -4.29
N LYS A 19 -23.81 -23.52 -3.27
CA LYS A 19 -24.63 -22.33 -2.96
C LYS A 19 -24.10 -21.05 -3.60
N CYS A 20 -22.91 -21.09 -4.21
CA CYS A 20 -22.28 -19.89 -4.77
C CYS A 20 -22.88 -19.53 -6.13
N THR A 21 -23.64 -18.46 -6.18
CA THR A 21 -24.22 -17.95 -7.44
C THR A 21 -23.35 -16.92 -8.16
N GLY A 22 -22.17 -16.59 -7.62
CA GLY A 22 -21.31 -15.53 -8.15
C GLY A 22 -21.92 -14.11 -8.07
N CYS A 23 -22.84 -13.88 -7.12
CA CYS A 23 -23.57 -12.60 -7.00
C CYS A 23 -22.71 -11.38 -6.63
N GLY A 24 -21.49 -11.58 -6.08
CA GLY A 24 -20.58 -10.50 -5.68
C GLY A 24 -20.92 -9.74 -4.41
N ARG A 25 -21.89 -10.21 -3.62
CA ARG A 25 -22.18 -9.59 -2.32
C ARG A 25 -20.99 -9.64 -1.35
N CYS A 26 -20.21 -10.72 -1.38
CA CYS A 26 -19.01 -10.88 -0.58
C CYS A 26 -17.95 -9.81 -0.87
N MET A 27 -17.80 -9.43 -2.14
CA MET A 27 -16.87 -8.38 -2.58
C MET A 27 -17.27 -6.98 -2.11
N LEU A 28 -18.57 -6.74 -1.88
CA LEU A 28 -19.06 -5.46 -1.37
C LEU A 28 -18.87 -5.30 0.15
N GLU A 29 -18.71 -6.41 0.89
CA GLU A 29 -18.47 -6.40 2.33
C GLU A 29 -16.98 -6.41 2.68
N CYS A 30 -16.18 -7.14 1.90
CA CYS A 30 -14.77 -7.38 2.15
C CYS A 30 -13.89 -6.28 1.49
N PRO A 31 -12.74 -5.90 2.08
CA PRO A 31 -11.78 -5.01 1.42
C PRO A 31 -11.35 -5.55 0.05
N GLY A 32 -11.09 -4.64 -0.88
CA GLY A 32 -10.99 -4.95 -2.30
C GLY A 32 -9.82 -5.83 -2.76
N LEU A 33 -8.96 -6.24 -1.83
CA LEU A 33 -7.81 -7.12 -2.06
C LEU A 33 -8.01 -8.55 -1.54
N ALA A 34 -9.11 -8.82 -0.84
CA ALA A 34 -9.32 -10.09 -0.13
C ALA A 34 -10.14 -11.10 -0.94
N ILE A 35 -11.09 -10.67 -1.78
CA ILE A 35 -11.96 -11.55 -2.57
C ILE A 35 -11.98 -11.08 -4.02
N PHE A 36 -11.69 -11.99 -4.94
CA PHE A 36 -11.81 -11.78 -6.38
C PHE A 36 -12.82 -12.77 -6.95
N LEU A 37 -13.72 -12.27 -7.80
CA LEU A 37 -14.61 -13.15 -8.56
C LEU A 37 -14.14 -13.19 -9.99
N VAL A 38 -13.82 -14.39 -10.45
CA VAL A 38 -13.43 -14.67 -11.82
C VAL A 38 -14.38 -15.72 -12.39
N ARG A 39 -14.74 -15.55 -13.66
CA ARG A 39 -15.58 -16.49 -14.40
C ARG A 39 -15.02 -16.64 -15.81
N ASP A 40 -14.87 -17.88 -16.27
CA ASP A 40 -14.69 -18.19 -17.68
C ASP A 40 -16.08 -18.18 -18.36
N ASN A 41 -16.23 -17.40 -19.43
CA ASN A 41 -17.50 -17.29 -20.15
C ASN A 41 -17.66 -18.36 -21.24
N GLY A 42 -16.61 -19.12 -21.55
CA GLY A 42 -16.62 -20.19 -22.56
C GLY A 42 -16.54 -19.70 -24.01
N ASP A 43 -16.58 -18.40 -24.26
CA ASP A 43 -16.49 -17.73 -25.57
C ASP A 43 -15.08 -17.18 -25.87
N GLY A 44 -14.06 -17.62 -25.12
CA GLY A 44 -12.71 -17.07 -25.16
C GLY A 44 -12.54 -15.77 -24.35
N THR A 45 -13.58 -15.30 -23.68
CA THR A 45 -13.53 -14.20 -22.71
C THR A 45 -13.72 -14.69 -21.28
N GLY A 46 -13.38 -13.85 -20.32
CA GLY A 46 -13.76 -14.04 -18.92
C GLY A 46 -14.26 -12.75 -18.30
N THR A 47 -14.96 -12.92 -17.19
CA THR A 47 -15.48 -11.83 -16.38
C THR A 47 -14.73 -11.77 -15.05
N VAL A 48 -14.11 -10.62 -14.77
CA VAL A 48 -13.43 -10.33 -13.51
C VAL A 48 -14.21 -9.25 -12.78
N ALA A 49 -14.67 -9.50 -11.56
CA ALA A 49 -15.29 -8.49 -10.73
C ALA A 49 -14.24 -7.74 -9.91
N VAL A 50 -14.32 -6.41 -9.92
CA VAL A 50 -13.42 -5.51 -9.20
C VAL A 50 -14.24 -4.63 -8.26
N PRO A 51 -13.89 -4.58 -6.96
CA PRO A 51 -14.47 -3.63 -6.03
C PRO A 51 -13.97 -2.21 -6.32
N TRP A 52 -14.89 -1.26 -6.35
CA TRP A 52 -14.64 0.13 -6.73
C TRP A 52 -15.30 1.08 -5.74
N GLU A 53 -14.49 1.94 -5.13
CA GLU A 53 -14.93 2.92 -4.13
C GLU A 53 -14.64 4.37 -4.58
N MET A 54 -14.15 4.54 -5.81
CA MET A 54 -13.77 5.84 -6.36
C MET A 54 -14.90 6.44 -7.18
N LEU A 55 -14.94 7.78 -7.22
CA LEU A 55 -15.78 8.52 -8.16
C LEU A 55 -14.94 8.96 -9.38
N PRO A 56 -15.52 8.99 -10.59
CA PRO A 56 -16.86 8.49 -10.93
C PRO A 56 -16.92 6.95 -10.92
N ILE A 57 -18.11 6.39 -10.67
CA ILE A 57 -18.36 4.95 -10.81
C ILE A 57 -18.67 4.68 -12.30
N PRO A 58 -17.96 3.77 -12.97
CA PRO A 58 -18.23 3.45 -14.37
C PRO A 58 -19.66 2.95 -14.61
N GLU A 59 -20.11 3.06 -15.85
CA GLU A 59 -21.39 2.57 -16.33
C GLU A 59 -21.21 1.33 -17.22
N LYS A 60 -22.31 0.60 -17.41
CA LYS A 60 -22.30 -0.57 -18.28
C LYS A 60 -22.01 -0.13 -19.72
N GLY A 61 -21.03 -0.77 -20.35
CA GLY A 61 -20.59 -0.48 -21.71
C GLY A 61 -19.30 0.34 -21.77
N ASP A 62 -18.89 0.97 -20.67
CA ASP A 62 -17.66 1.76 -20.61
C ASP A 62 -16.44 0.93 -20.96
N LYS A 63 -15.53 1.53 -21.73
CA LYS A 63 -14.19 0.99 -21.97
C LYS A 63 -13.26 1.47 -20.86
N VAL A 64 -12.56 0.53 -20.25
CA VAL A 64 -11.59 0.78 -19.18
C VAL A 64 -10.30 0.03 -19.46
N ILE A 65 -9.21 0.42 -18.82
CA ILE A 65 -7.95 -0.32 -18.87
C ILE A 65 -7.88 -1.22 -17.65
N ALA A 66 -7.89 -2.53 -17.85
CA ALA A 66 -7.69 -3.50 -16.79
C ALA A 66 -6.23 -3.46 -16.32
N THR A 67 -6.03 -3.52 -15.00
CA THR A 67 -4.72 -3.42 -14.37
C THR A 67 -4.39 -4.59 -13.45
N ASP A 68 -3.10 -4.87 -13.29
CA ASP A 68 -2.58 -5.90 -12.39
C ASP A 68 -2.52 -5.41 -10.92
N ARG A 69 -1.95 -6.23 -10.02
CA ARG A 69 -1.75 -5.89 -8.60
C ARG A 69 -0.87 -4.67 -8.36
N ASN A 70 -0.03 -4.32 -9.33
CA ASN A 70 0.88 -3.18 -9.26
C ASN A 70 0.28 -1.92 -9.90
N GLY A 71 -0.93 -2.02 -10.47
CA GLY A 71 -1.58 -0.93 -11.20
C GLY A 71 -1.08 -0.78 -12.65
N LEU A 72 -0.35 -1.76 -13.19
CA LEU A 72 0.11 -1.76 -14.58
C LEU A 72 -1.02 -2.15 -15.51
N SER A 73 -1.08 -1.52 -16.68
CA SER A 73 -2.01 -1.91 -17.74
C SER A 73 -1.73 -3.33 -18.23
N VAL A 74 -2.79 -4.14 -18.28
CA VAL A 74 -2.75 -5.52 -18.80
C VAL A 74 -3.43 -5.56 -20.17
N CYS A 75 -4.69 -5.13 -20.23
CA CYS A 75 -5.46 -5.10 -21.46
C CYS A 75 -6.60 -4.08 -21.40
N GLU A 76 -7.18 -3.75 -22.55
CA GLU A 76 -8.48 -3.09 -22.58
C GLU A 76 -9.57 -4.05 -22.09
N ALA A 77 -10.54 -3.51 -21.36
CA ALA A 77 -11.68 -4.25 -20.83
C ALA A 77 -12.97 -3.45 -20.98
N GLN A 78 -14.09 -4.16 -21.03
CA GLN A 78 -15.41 -3.53 -21.10
C GLN A 78 -16.20 -3.81 -19.83
N VAL A 79 -16.87 -2.79 -19.29
CA VAL A 79 -17.76 -2.95 -18.14
C VAL A 79 -19.04 -3.67 -18.57
N GLU A 80 -19.19 -4.92 -18.15
CA GLU A 80 -20.36 -5.76 -18.45
C GLU A 80 -21.53 -5.48 -17.50
N ARG A 81 -21.22 -5.22 -16.23
CA ARG A 81 -22.22 -5.02 -15.18
C ARG A 81 -21.64 -4.24 -14.01
N VAL A 82 -22.47 -3.44 -13.35
CA VAL A 82 -22.09 -2.71 -12.12
C VAL A 82 -23.16 -2.96 -11.05
N VAL A 83 -22.72 -3.36 -9.85
CA VAL A 83 -23.59 -3.53 -8.68
C VAL A 83 -23.20 -2.50 -7.63
N ARG A 84 -24.12 -1.62 -7.24
CA ARG A 84 -23.86 -0.53 -6.30
C ARG A 84 -24.45 -0.85 -4.92
N LYS A 85 -23.72 -0.52 -3.84
CA LYS A 85 -24.17 -0.62 -2.44
C LYS A 85 -23.46 0.41 -1.56
N LYS A 86 -24.20 1.35 -0.97
CA LYS A 86 -23.73 2.35 0.03
C LYS A 86 -22.32 2.93 -0.28
N GLY A 87 -22.17 3.62 -1.41
CA GLY A 87 -20.90 4.27 -1.78
C GLY A 87 -19.81 3.34 -2.35
N ARG A 88 -20.05 2.02 -2.38
CA ARG A 88 -19.18 1.02 -3.02
C ARG A 88 -19.86 0.45 -4.27
N ALA A 89 -19.07 -0.03 -5.21
CA ALA A 89 -19.53 -0.76 -6.38
C ALA A 89 -18.70 -2.02 -6.62
N ALA A 90 -19.32 -3.05 -7.18
CA ALA A 90 -18.63 -4.18 -7.79
C ALA A 90 -18.81 -4.05 -9.31
N VAL A 91 -17.70 -3.81 -10.00
CA VAL A 91 -17.64 -3.59 -11.44
C VAL A 91 -17.16 -4.87 -12.10
N TYR A 92 -17.97 -5.43 -12.98
CA TYR A 92 -17.68 -6.68 -13.69
C TYR A 92 -17.09 -6.33 -15.06
N LEU A 93 -15.83 -6.70 -15.24
CA LEU A 93 -15.04 -6.42 -16.44
C LEU A 93 -14.98 -7.65 -17.32
N ARG A 94 -15.32 -7.49 -18.59
CA ARG A 94 -15.07 -8.48 -19.63
C ARG A 94 -13.65 -8.30 -20.15
N VAL A 95 -12.85 -9.35 -20.03
CA VAL A 95 -11.43 -9.43 -20.44
C VAL A 95 -11.22 -10.67 -21.32
N LYS A 96 -10.10 -10.73 -22.04
CA LYS A 96 -9.70 -11.97 -22.73
C LYS A 96 -9.38 -13.07 -21.72
N LYS A 97 -9.66 -14.32 -22.07
CA LYS A 97 -9.45 -15.48 -21.19
C LYS A 97 -8.03 -15.58 -20.63
N GLU A 98 -7.03 -15.22 -21.45
CA GLU A 98 -5.61 -15.21 -21.09
C GLU A 98 -5.30 -14.31 -19.87
N HIS A 99 -6.05 -13.22 -19.68
CA HIS A 99 -5.76 -12.23 -18.64
C HIS A 99 -6.63 -12.36 -17.38
N ILE A 100 -7.54 -13.33 -17.31
CA ILE A 100 -8.40 -13.56 -16.12
C ILE A 100 -7.56 -13.72 -14.84
N GLY A 101 -6.43 -14.42 -14.96
CA GLY A 101 -5.52 -14.68 -13.85
C GLY A 101 -4.71 -13.46 -13.39
N GLU A 102 -4.53 -12.46 -14.26
CA GLU A 102 -3.63 -11.32 -14.04
C GLU A 102 -4.36 -10.06 -13.57
N VAL A 103 -5.56 -9.82 -14.10
CA VAL A 103 -6.35 -8.60 -13.83
C VAL A 103 -6.85 -8.57 -12.39
N ARG A 104 -6.58 -7.48 -11.68
CA ARG A 104 -6.98 -7.28 -10.28
C ARG A 104 -7.65 -5.94 -10.01
N CYS A 105 -7.47 -4.95 -10.88
CA CYS A 105 -8.17 -3.67 -10.81
C CYS A 105 -8.41 -3.11 -12.23
N PHE A 106 -8.85 -1.86 -12.34
CA PHE A 106 -8.92 -1.13 -13.60
C PHE A 106 -8.71 0.38 -13.38
N ALA A 107 -8.39 1.09 -14.46
CA ALA A 107 -8.38 2.54 -14.53
C ALA A 107 -9.36 3.01 -15.61
N THR A 108 -10.04 4.13 -15.36
CA THR A 108 -10.80 4.82 -16.41
C THR A 108 -9.83 5.30 -17.49
N THR A 109 -10.28 5.36 -18.75
CA THR A 109 -9.45 5.79 -19.91
C THR A 109 -8.76 7.14 -19.67
N GLU A 110 -9.44 8.08 -19.00
CA GLU A 110 -8.88 9.37 -18.60
C GLU A 110 -7.67 9.24 -17.67
N ARG A 111 -7.67 8.27 -16.76
CA ARG A 111 -6.58 8.03 -15.79
C ARG A 111 -5.52 7.08 -16.31
N ALA A 112 -5.85 6.25 -17.30
CA ALA A 112 -4.97 5.22 -17.85
C ALA A 112 -3.70 5.77 -18.54
N GLY A 113 -3.65 7.09 -18.79
CA GLY A 113 -2.47 7.79 -19.29
C GLY A 113 -1.97 8.94 -18.40
N THR A 114 -2.56 9.15 -17.22
CA THR A 114 -2.04 10.19 -16.32
C THR A 114 -0.73 9.73 -15.70
N ASP A 115 0.25 10.63 -15.69
CA ASP A 115 1.56 10.46 -15.05
C ASP A 115 1.47 10.11 -13.54
N LEU A 116 0.27 10.14 -12.96
CA LEU A 116 -0.02 9.70 -11.59
C LEU A 116 0.27 8.20 -11.36
N VAL A 117 0.23 7.37 -12.41
CA VAL A 117 0.64 5.95 -12.36
C VAL A 117 1.94 5.74 -13.17
N LYS A 118 2.88 6.69 -13.14
CA LYS A 118 4.25 6.44 -13.67
C LYS A 118 5.15 5.66 -12.71
N ARG A 119 4.69 5.28 -11.53
CA ARG A 119 5.47 4.39 -10.65
C ARG A 119 4.65 3.24 -10.06
N PRO A 120 4.20 2.27 -10.88
CA PRO A 120 4.28 0.91 -10.40
C PRO A 120 5.74 0.69 -10.00
N TYR A 121 5.99 0.33 -8.74
CA TYR A 121 7.32 -0.05 -8.26
C TYR A 121 7.74 -1.34 -8.97
N LYS A 122 8.12 -1.23 -10.25
CA LYS A 122 8.84 -2.23 -11.01
C LYS A 122 10.31 -1.98 -10.72
N GLY A 123 10.87 -2.77 -9.81
CA GLY A 123 12.30 -3.05 -9.65
C GLY A 123 13.25 -2.00 -10.21
N GLY A 124 13.55 -1.01 -9.39
CA GLY A 124 14.53 0.02 -9.64
C GLY A 124 14.31 1.12 -8.62
N PHE A 125 15.18 1.19 -7.62
CA PHE A 125 15.25 2.43 -6.85
C PHE A 125 15.51 3.56 -7.85
N ALA A 126 14.90 4.73 -7.65
CA ALA A 126 15.44 5.93 -8.27
C ALA A 126 16.96 5.98 -7.99
N ASP A 127 17.75 6.60 -8.87
CA ASP A 127 19.23 6.67 -8.71
C ASP A 127 19.64 6.97 -7.27
N ASP A 128 18.81 7.76 -6.58
CA ASP A 128 18.86 7.91 -5.13
C ASP A 128 17.48 7.86 -4.47
N VAL A 129 17.43 7.43 -3.21
CA VAL A 129 16.21 7.15 -2.44
C VAL A 129 16.18 8.00 -1.20
N LEU A 130 15.09 8.72 -0.97
CA LEU A 130 14.91 9.47 0.27
C LEU A 130 14.70 8.52 1.46
N ILE A 131 15.65 8.51 2.39
CA ILE A 131 15.64 7.66 3.59
C ILE A 131 15.00 8.37 4.78
N CYS A 132 15.39 9.62 5.06
CA CYS A 132 14.80 10.43 6.13
C CYS A 132 14.03 11.61 5.57
N ARG A 133 12.69 11.52 5.62
CA ARG A 133 11.79 12.60 5.15
C ARG A 133 11.76 13.85 6.03
N CYS A 134 12.25 13.76 7.27
CA CYS A 134 12.20 14.89 8.20
C CYS A 134 13.41 15.81 8.09
N GLU A 135 14.55 15.25 7.67
CA GLU A 135 15.84 15.95 7.57
C GLU A 135 16.38 15.89 6.13
N ASP A 136 15.51 15.53 5.19
CA ASP A 136 15.80 15.38 3.75
C ASP A 136 17.09 14.61 3.43
N VAL A 137 17.26 13.46 4.09
CA VAL A 137 18.45 12.61 3.94
C VAL A 137 18.21 11.53 2.89
N TRP A 138 19.06 11.52 1.88
CA TRP A 138 19.05 10.55 0.80
C TRP A 138 19.96 9.35 1.08
N ARG A 139 19.79 8.27 0.33
CA ARG A 139 20.54 7.02 0.48
C ARG A 139 22.02 7.24 0.14
N SER A 140 22.31 7.96 -0.95
CA SER A 140 23.67 8.27 -1.38
C SER A 140 24.50 8.90 -0.26
N GLN A 141 23.94 9.87 0.45
CA GLN A 141 24.60 10.57 1.56
C GLN A 141 24.98 9.62 2.71
N ILE A 142 24.14 8.60 2.97
CA ILE A 142 24.44 7.58 3.98
C ILE A 142 25.55 6.65 3.48
N GLU A 143 25.50 6.25 2.21
CA GLU A 143 26.53 5.40 1.58
C GLU A 143 27.88 6.11 1.50
N GLU A 144 27.92 7.41 1.23
CA GLU A 144 29.14 8.24 1.29
C GLU A 144 29.80 8.17 2.67
N LEU A 145 29.01 8.30 3.74
CA LEU A 145 29.53 8.20 5.11
C LEU A 145 29.99 6.79 5.46
N LEU A 146 29.27 5.76 5.01
CA LEU A 146 29.68 4.37 5.18
C LEU A 146 31.03 4.11 4.51
N ASN A 147 31.19 4.58 3.26
CA ASN A 147 32.45 4.48 2.51
C ASN A 147 33.58 5.30 3.14
N ALA A 148 33.26 6.40 3.82
CA ALA A 148 34.22 7.18 4.62
C ALA A 148 34.59 6.50 5.97
N GLY A 149 33.96 5.37 6.31
CA GLY A 149 34.28 4.58 7.50
C GLY A 149 33.37 4.83 8.71
N TYR A 150 32.33 5.66 8.59
CA TYR A 150 31.33 5.83 9.66
C TYR A 150 30.38 4.65 9.63
N THR A 151 30.42 3.81 10.66
CA THR A 151 29.72 2.53 10.61
C THR A 151 28.66 2.35 11.69
N SER A 152 28.46 3.33 12.57
CA SER A 152 27.40 3.28 13.59
C SER A 152 26.24 4.23 13.28
N PHE A 153 25.04 3.85 13.73
CA PHE A 153 23.85 4.72 13.58
C PHE A 153 24.04 6.06 14.29
N GLU A 154 24.71 6.09 15.44
CA GLU A 154 24.95 7.32 16.19
C GLU A 154 25.91 8.30 15.46
N GLU A 155 26.92 7.80 14.75
CA GLU A 155 27.79 8.63 13.91
C GLU A 155 27.00 9.25 12.75
N ILE A 156 26.30 8.41 11.99
CA ILE A 156 25.50 8.85 10.83
C ILE A 156 24.41 9.84 11.27
N LYS A 157 23.74 9.56 12.40
CA LYS A 157 22.77 10.47 13.02
C LYS A 157 23.38 11.82 13.38
N ARG A 158 24.59 11.89 13.91
CA ARG A 158 25.21 13.17 14.31
C ARG A 158 25.57 14.02 13.10
N ILE A 159 25.91 13.40 11.98
CA ILE A 159 26.31 14.09 10.76
C ILE A 159 25.09 14.49 9.93
N LEU A 160 24.25 13.53 9.55
CA LEU A 160 23.10 13.74 8.66
C LEU A 160 21.81 14.07 9.40
N ARG A 161 21.82 14.08 10.74
CA ARG A 161 20.64 14.31 11.60
C ARG A 161 19.51 13.30 11.41
N CYS A 162 19.71 12.24 10.62
CA CYS A 162 18.69 11.24 10.38
C CYS A 162 18.20 10.62 11.70
N GLY A 163 16.88 10.65 11.92
CA GLY A 163 16.26 10.19 13.16
C GLY A 163 16.08 11.28 14.23
N MET A 164 16.54 12.52 14.01
CA MET A 164 16.35 13.65 14.93
C MET A 164 15.09 14.47 14.68
N GLY A 165 14.42 14.28 13.53
CA GLY A 165 13.19 14.97 13.20
C GLY A 165 12.00 14.63 14.13
N PRO A 166 10.82 15.24 13.92
CA PRO A 166 9.65 15.04 14.78
C PRO A 166 9.17 13.58 14.85
N CYS A 167 9.50 12.77 13.84
CA CYS A 167 9.21 11.33 13.84
C CYS A 167 10.13 10.53 14.79
N GLN A 168 11.24 11.09 15.27
CA GLN A 168 12.26 10.45 16.10
C GLN A 168 12.77 9.12 15.52
N GLY A 169 12.90 9.06 14.18
CA GLY A 169 13.42 7.90 13.45
C GLY A 169 12.47 6.71 13.31
N LYS A 170 11.18 6.85 13.64
CA LYS A 170 10.17 5.79 13.44
C LYS A 170 10.09 5.27 12.00
N THR A 171 10.40 6.12 11.02
CA THR A 171 10.37 5.77 9.60
C THR A 171 11.75 5.38 9.07
N CYS A 172 12.78 6.19 9.34
CA CYS A 172 14.09 6.01 8.72
C CYS A 172 15.02 5.03 9.45
N GLN A 173 14.88 4.85 10.77
CA GLN A 173 15.88 4.13 11.57
C GLN A 173 16.14 2.71 11.07
N ARG A 174 15.08 1.94 10.77
CA ARG A 174 15.21 0.58 10.26
C ARG A 174 15.89 0.54 8.89
N LEU A 175 15.68 1.55 8.06
CA LEU A 175 16.31 1.64 6.75
C LEU A 175 17.82 1.90 6.88
N VAL A 176 18.21 2.89 7.69
CA VAL A 176 19.63 3.21 7.94
C VAL A 176 20.36 2.02 8.57
N LEU A 177 19.75 1.35 9.56
CA LEU A 177 20.33 0.15 10.16
C LEU A 177 20.51 -0.98 9.13
N GLY A 178 19.60 -1.12 8.18
CA GLY A 178 19.73 -2.06 7.07
C GLY A 178 20.91 -1.71 6.16
N LEU A 179 21.10 -0.43 5.83
CA LEU A 179 22.24 0.04 5.02
C LEU A 179 23.59 -0.22 5.73
N ILE A 180 23.66 0.09 7.04
CA ILE A 180 24.84 -0.20 7.86
C ILE A 180 25.14 -1.70 7.90
N ALA A 181 24.11 -2.52 8.14
CA ALA A 181 24.26 -3.98 8.24
C ALA A 181 24.73 -4.58 6.91
N ALA A 182 24.15 -4.12 5.79
CA ALA A 182 24.57 -4.53 4.45
C ALA A 182 26.02 -4.13 4.16
N HIS A 183 26.43 -2.92 4.52
CA HIS A 183 27.81 -2.45 4.34
C HIS A 183 28.82 -3.23 5.20
N ARG A 184 28.43 -3.60 6.43
CA ARG A 184 29.25 -4.41 7.35
C ARG A 184 29.25 -5.91 7.03
N GLY A 185 28.32 -6.39 6.21
CA GLY A 185 28.09 -7.82 6.00
C GLY A 185 27.58 -8.56 7.24
N CYS A 186 26.86 -7.89 8.15
CA CYS A 186 26.33 -8.47 9.38
C CYS A 186 24.79 -8.44 9.44
N LYS A 187 24.19 -9.11 10.42
CA LYS A 187 22.73 -9.03 10.60
C LYS A 187 22.35 -7.67 11.19
N GLN A 188 21.17 -7.16 10.80
CA GLN A 188 20.66 -5.90 11.34
C GLN A 188 20.55 -5.88 12.88
N SER A 189 20.32 -7.04 13.51
CA SER A 189 20.29 -7.19 14.97
C SER A 189 21.62 -6.88 15.66
N GLU A 190 22.74 -6.94 14.94
CA GLU A 190 24.08 -6.67 15.45
C GLU A 190 24.42 -5.16 15.42
N VAL A 191 23.61 -4.35 14.74
CA VAL A 191 23.79 -2.90 14.66
C VAL A 191 22.93 -2.23 15.73
N SER A 192 23.56 -1.46 16.62
CA SER A 192 22.84 -0.79 17.70
C SER A 192 21.90 0.30 17.16
N PRO A 193 20.60 0.27 17.52
CA PRO A 193 19.66 1.34 17.19
C PRO A 193 19.93 2.60 18.02
N GLN A 194 19.42 3.76 17.57
CA GLN A 194 19.35 4.93 18.45
C GLN A 194 18.51 4.66 19.69
N ARG A 195 18.89 5.32 20.79
CA ARG A 195 18.14 5.26 22.04
C ARG A 195 16.84 6.05 21.94
N SER A 196 15.74 5.40 22.36
CA SER A 196 14.47 6.09 22.58
C SER A 196 14.58 7.01 23.81
N ARG A 197 14.06 8.23 23.69
CA ARG A 197 14.06 9.24 24.75
C ARG A 197 12.65 9.82 24.91
N SER A 198 12.31 10.19 26.13
CA SER A 198 11.06 10.91 26.41
C SER A 198 11.16 12.37 25.92
N PRO A 199 10.06 12.97 25.41
CA PRO A 199 8.75 12.36 25.16
C PRO A 199 8.72 11.57 23.83
N VAL A 200 8.00 10.43 23.82
CA VAL A 200 7.92 9.51 22.65
C VAL A 200 7.20 10.15 21.44
N ARG A 201 6.41 11.19 21.68
CA ARG A 201 5.76 12.02 20.66
C ARG A 201 5.98 13.48 21.03
N PRO A 202 6.01 14.40 20.05
CA PRO A 202 5.96 15.83 20.35
C PRO A 202 4.76 16.11 21.25
N THR A 203 5.02 16.68 22.42
CA THR A 203 4.01 17.00 23.42
C THR A 203 4.11 18.50 23.71
N PRO A 204 2.99 19.25 23.65
CA PRO A 204 3.01 20.67 23.95
C PRO A 204 3.58 20.94 25.34
N LEU A 205 4.40 21.99 25.46
CA LEU A 205 5.05 22.34 26.74
C LEU A 205 4.03 22.63 27.85
N SER A 206 2.85 23.14 27.50
CA SER A 206 1.74 23.42 28.43
C SER A 206 1.31 22.19 29.24
N VAL A 207 1.43 20.99 28.66
CA VAL A 207 1.10 19.72 29.34
C VAL A 207 2.07 19.45 30.49
N PHE A 208 3.34 19.82 30.34
CA PHE A 208 4.35 19.67 31.39
C PHE A 208 4.37 20.84 32.37
N ALA A 209 3.99 22.04 31.92
CA ALA A 209 4.06 23.27 32.70
C ALA A 209 2.96 23.44 33.74
N ASN A 210 2.01 22.50 33.88
CA ASN A 210 0.82 22.65 34.73
C ASN A 210 0.09 24.00 34.50
N TYR A 211 0.09 24.48 33.26
CA TYR A 211 -0.46 25.80 32.92
C TYR A 211 -1.98 25.77 33.01
N ARG A 212 -2.54 26.24 34.13
CA ARG A 212 -3.97 26.54 34.27
C ARG A 212 -4.28 27.83 33.54
N ASN A 213 -5.04 27.72 32.47
CA ASN A 213 -5.50 28.87 31.70
C ASN A 213 -6.51 29.66 32.54
N ARG A 214 -6.10 30.78 33.15
CA ARG A 214 -6.94 31.63 34.01
C ARG A 214 -8.10 32.35 33.30
N ALA A 215 -8.30 32.10 32.00
CA ALA A 215 -9.31 32.79 31.19
C ALA A 215 -10.65 32.05 31.11
N ASN A 216 -10.82 30.92 31.81
CA ASN A 216 -12.02 30.08 31.74
C ASN A 216 -12.54 29.59 33.11
N ASP A 217 -12.16 30.25 34.21
CA ASP A 217 -12.79 30.08 35.54
C ASP A 217 -13.68 31.29 35.87
#